data_AF-A0A6J4Y3H5-F1
#
_entry.id   AF-A0A6J4Y3H5-F1
#
_cell.length_a   1.000
_cell.length_b   1.000
_cell.length_c   1.000
_cell.angle_alpha   90.00
_cell.angle_beta   90.00
_cell.angle_gamma   90.00
#
_symmetry.space_group_name_H-M   'P 1'
#
loop_
_entity.id
_entity.type
_entity.pdbx_description
1 polymer ?
#
loop_
_entity_poly.entity_id
_entity_poly.type
_entity_poly.pdbx_seq_one_letter_code
_entity_poly.pdbx_strand_id
1 'polypeptide(L)'
;MLHLYSHAGTHMDAPFHFEVNEQTIDQFEVGRFVCDAWVIPVEMQARQKIRLEDLGEYADSIDAGDGVILKTGWSAYVHERKYREELPGIHESLAHWLVGKNINLLGVETPSVADVMDLQEVTKIHEILLGGDIIIVEGLTNLESVSKEKVKLIALPLKIEGGDGAPARVIAMENPLVGVN
;
A
#
# COMPACT_ATOMS: atom_id res chain seq x y z
N MET A 1 23.33 6.84 -16.91
CA MET A 1 23.42 6.16 -15.60
C MET A 1 22.24 6.64 -14.77
N LEU A 2 21.49 5.74 -14.16
CA LEU A 2 20.34 6.04 -13.31
C LEU A 2 20.74 5.78 -11.85
N HIS A 3 20.43 6.71 -10.95
CA HIS A 3 20.58 6.56 -9.51
C HIS A 3 19.21 6.72 -8.87
N LEU A 4 18.84 5.79 -8.00
CA LEU A 4 17.51 5.75 -7.41
C LEU A 4 17.58 5.14 -6.01
N TYR A 5 16.76 5.65 -5.10
CA TYR A 5 16.55 5.04 -3.78
C TYR A 5 15.56 3.88 -3.89
N SER A 6 15.62 2.92 -2.96
CA SER A 6 14.65 1.80 -2.87
C SER A 6 13.21 2.30 -2.68
N HIS A 7 13.03 3.33 -1.85
CA HIS A 7 11.74 3.96 -1.55
C HIS A 7 11.52 5.23 -2.40
N ALA A 8 11.60 5.09 -3.73
CA ALA A 8 11.47 6.21 -4.67
C ALA A 8 10.18 6.10 -5.50
N GLY A 9 9.32 7.12 -5.40
CA GLY A 9 8.06 7.18 -6.14
C GLY A 9 7.10 6.08 -5.70
N THR A 10 6.40 5.46 -6.65
CA THR A 10 5.61 4.27 -6.36
C THR A 10 6.54 3.09 -6.05
N HIS A 11 6.43 2.52 -4.86
CA HIS A 11 7.37 1.51 -4.38
C HIS A 11 6.72 0.50 -3.44
N MET A 12 7.47 -0.56 -3.13
CA MET A 12 7.11 -1.63 -2.22
C MET A 12 8.14 -1.74 -1.11
N ASP A 13 7.66 -1.97 0.11
CA ASP A 13 8.50 -2.16 1.29
C ASP A 13 8.66 -3.66 1.60
N ALA A 14 9.85 -4.02 2.06
CA ALA A 14 10.11 -5.33 2.65
C ALA A 14 10.22 -5.21 4.19
N PRO A 15 9.94 -6.28 4.96
CA PRO A 15 10.07 -6.28 6.42
C PRO A 15 11.43 -5.80 6.94
N PHE A 16 12.51 -6.06 6.18
CA PHE A 16 13.85 -5.59 6.49
C PHE A 16 13.96 -4.06 6.63
N HIS A 17 13.10 -3.28 5.96
CA HIS A 17 13.10 -1.81 6.01
C HIS A 17 12.96 -1.24 7.43
N PHE A 18 12.18 -1.92 8.27
CA PHE A 18 11.95 -1.54 9.68
C PHE A 18 12.48 -2.59 10.66
N GLU A 19 13.41 -3.45 10.21
CA GLU A 19 14.03 -4.50 11.04
C GLU A 19 13.02 -5.44 11.71
N VAL A 20 11.84 -5.59 11.10
CA VAL A 20 10.76 -6.46 11.62
C VAL A 20 11.19 -7.92 11.56
N ASN A 21 11.84 -8.29 10.46
CA ASN A 21 12.57 -9.55 10.27
C ASN A 21 13.56 -9.41 9.08
N GLU A 22 14.30 -10.49 8.78
CA GLU A 22 15.36 -10.51 7.76
C GLU A 22 14.86 -10.66 6.31
N GLN A 23 13.54 -10.64 6.07
CA GLN A 23 12.99 -10.82 4.73
C GLN A 23 13.20 -9.56 3.87
N THR A 24 13.88 -9.74 2.75
CA THR A 24 14.20 -8.68 1.79
C THR A 24 13.28 -8.74 0.56
N ILE A 25 13.23 -7.65 -0.22
CA ILE A 25 12.28 -7.49 -1.34
C ILE A 25 12.38 -8.60 -2.40
N ASP A 26 13.58 -9.15 -2.62
CA ASP A 26 13.84 -10.22 -3.58
C ASP A 26 13.38 -11.61 -3.12
N GLN A 27 13.00 -11.75 -1.85
CA GLN A 27 12.57 -13.00 -1.22
C GLN A 27 11.05 -13.16 -1.18
N PHE A 28 10.28 -12.12 -1.50
CA PHE A 28 8.84 -12.24 -1.60
C PHE A 28 8.42 -13.25 -2.67
N GLU A 29 7.37 -14.02 -2.35
CA GLU A 29 6.78 -14.94 -3.31
C GLU A 29 6.07 -14.16 -4.42
N VAL A 30 6.48 -14.38 -5.67
CA VAL A 30 5.95 -13.66 -6.85
C VAL A 30 4.43 -13.81 -7.00
N GLY A 31 3.84 -14.91 -6.54
CA GLY A 31 2.39 -15.12 -6.55
C GLY A 31 1.61 -14.04 -5.78
N ARG A 32 2.24 -13.44 -4.75
CA ARG A 32 1.64 -12.37 -3.94
C ARG A 32 1.56 -11.03 -4.64
N PHE A 33 2.33 -10.83 -5.71
CA PHE A 33 2.33 -9.59 -6.48
C PHE A 33 1.08 -9.44 -7.36
N VAL A 34 0.26 -10.49 -7.45
CA VAL A 34 -0.96 -10.53 -8.24
C VAL A 34 -2.12 -10.98 -7.36
N CYS A 35 -2.99 -10.05 -6.96
CA CYS A 35 -4.14 -10.35 -6.09
C CYS A 35 -5.38 -9.59 -6.56
N ASP A 36 -6.56 -10.07 -6.17
CA ASP A 36 -7.73 -9.19 -6.22
C ASP A 36 -7.59 -8.12 -5.16
N ALA A 37 -7.97 -6.88 -5.45
CA ALA A 37 -7.84 -5.77 -4.53
C ALA A 37 -9.08 -4.87 -4.55
N TRP A 38 -9.54 -4.50 -3.35
CA TRP A 38 -10.60 -3.52 -3.16
C TRP A 38 -10.02 -2.10 -3.28
N VAL A 39 -10.64 -1.26 -4.11
CA VAL A 39 -10.30 0.15 -4.27
C VAL A 39 -11.33 0.98 -3.51
N ILE A 40 -10.96 1.36 -2.29
CA ILE A 40 -11.89 1.94 -1.31
C ILE A 40 -11.74 3.46 -1.34
N PRO A 41 -12.77 4.21 -1.76
CA PRO A 41 -12.75 5.66 -1.68
C PRO A 41 -12.82 6.10 -0.22
N VAL A 42 -11.89 6.97 0.19
CA VAL A 42 -11.86 7.55 1.53
C VAL A 42 -11.61 9.06 1.42
N GLU A 43 -12.58 9.87 1.84
CA GLU A 43 -12.40 11.32 1.87
C GLU A 43 -11.51 11.72 3.05
N MET A 44 -10.43 12.45 2.75
CA MET A 44 -9.42 12.78 3.76
C MET A 44 -9.08 14.27 3.80
N GLN A 45 -8.88 14.75 5.01
CA GLN A 45 -8.25 16.03 5.30
C GLN A 45 -6.74 15.84 5.56
N ALA A 46 -6.02 16.95 5.51
CA ALA A 46 -4.61 17.02 5.90
C ALA A 46 -4.39 16.38 7.28
N ARG A 47 -3.41 15.47 7.38
CA ARG A 47 -2.99 14.76 8.60
C ARG A 47 -4.07 13.90 9.26
N GLN A 48 -5.22 13.72 8.65
CA GLN A 48 -6.27 12.88 9.19
C GLN A 48 -5.84 11.40 9.16
N LYS A 49 -6.29 10.63 10.15
CA LYS A 49 -6.02 9.19 10.24
C LYS A 49 -7.21 8.39 9.75
N ILE A 50 -6.98 7.51 8.78
CA ILE A 50 -7.97 6.57 8.25
C ILE A 50 -8.21 5.50 9.31
N ARG A 51 -9.46 5.31 9.69
CA ARG A 51 -9.91 4.33 10.68
C ARG A 51 -10.71 3.23 10.01
N LEU A 52 -11.06 2.21 10.78
CA LEU A 52 -11.88 1.09 10.29
C LEU A 52 -13.26 1.59 9.81
N GLU A 53 -13.83 2.55 10.52
CA GLU A 53 -15.15 3.10 10.21
C GLU A 53 -15.18 3.79 8.84
N ASP A 54 -14.04 4.33 8.39
CA ASP A 54 -13.91 4.98 7.08
C ASP A 54 -13.96 3.98 5.92
N LEU A 55 -13.79 2.67 6.18
CA LEU A 55 -13.96 1.63 5.16
C LEU A 55 -15.45 1.33 4.88
N GLY A 56 -16.38 1.76 5.73
CA GLY A 56 -17.82 1.54 5.53
C GLY A 56 -18.18 0.08 5.21
N GLU A 57 -19.03 -0.11 4.18
CA GLU A 57 -19.51 -1.43 3.76
C GLU A 57 -18.42 -2.32 3.12
N TYR A 58 -17.30 -1.73 2.66
CA TYR A 58 -16.19 -2.49 2.09
C TYR A 58 -15.52 -3.39 3.14
N ALA A 59 -15.57 -3.01 4.43
CA ALA A 59 -14.98 -3.79 5.52
C ALA A 59 -15.53 -5.22 5.59
N ASP A 60 -16.80 -5.42 5.24
CA ASP A 60 -17.46 -6.73 5.24
C ASP A 60 -17.17 -7.53 3.96
N SER A 61 -16.65 -6.88 2.91
CA SER A 61 -16.39 -7.49 1.60
C SER A 61 -14.93 -7.92 1.40
N ILE A 62 -14.03 -7.50 2.30
CA ILE A 62 -12.61 -7.87 2.27
C ILE A 62 -12.42 -9.27 2.83
N ASP A 63 -11.91 -10.16 1.98
CA ASP A 63 -11.53 -11.52 2.34
C ASP A 63 -10.01 -11.64 2.60
N ALA A 64 -9.61 -12.71 3.30
CA ALA A 64 -8.19 -13.02 3.48
C ALA A 64 -7.50 -13.24 2.12
N GLY A 65 -6.32 -12.65 1.95
CA GLY A 65 -5.57 -12.66 0.69
C GLY A 65 -5.97 -11.59 -0.33
N ASP A 66 -7.04 -10.83 -0.10
CA ASP A 66 -7.34 -9.64 -0.91
C ASP A 66 -6.27 -8.55 -0.67
N GLY A 67 -6.08 -7.69 -1.65
CA GLY A 67 -5.44 -6.39 -1.48
C GLY A 67 -6.45 -5.32 -1.06
N VAL A 68 -5.98 -4.27 -0.41
CA VAL A 68 -6.76 -3.08 -0.07
C VAL A 68 -6.01 -1.86 -0.59
N ILE A 69 -6.68 -1.03 -1.38
CA ILE A 69 -6.15 0.23 -1.92
C ILE A 69 -7.00 1.36 -1.38
N LEU A 70 -6.37 2.29 -0.65
CA LEU A 70 -7.05 3.46 -0.09
C LEU A 70 -6.99 4.61 -1.10
N LYS A 71 -8.11 4.83 -1.81
CA LYS A 71 -8.29 5.90 -2.80
C LYS A 71 -8.72 7.18 -2.09
N THR A 72 -7.74 8.01 -1.76
CA THR A 72 -7.88 9.26 -1.01
C THR A 72 -7.87 10.51 -1.90
N GLY A 73 -7.45 10.37 -3.16
CA GLY A 73 -7.16 11.48 -4.06
C GLY A 73 -5.86 12.21 -3.71
N TRP A 74 -5.06 11.72 -2.76
CA TRP A 74 -3.88 12.43 -2.26
C TRP A 74 -2.76 12.55 -3.30
N SER A 75 -2.75 11.67 -4.32
CA SER A 75 -1.77 11.73 -5.41
C SER A 75 -1.86 13.03 -6.23
N ALA A 76 -2.98 13.76 -6.16
CA ALA A 76 -3.13 15.09 -6.76
C ALA A 76 -2.09 16.10 -6.24
N TYR A 77 -1.55 15.89 -5.04
CA TYR A 77 -0.59 16.81 -4.41
C TYR A 77 0.88 16.45 -4.67
N VAL A 78 1.21 15.42 -5.47
CA VAL A 78 2.58 14.86 -5.59
C VAL A 78 3.70 15.88 -5.86
N HIS A 79 3.38 17.03 -6.46
CA HIS A 79 4.32 18.12 -6.75
C HIS A 79 4.33 19.25 -5.72
N GLU A 80 3.52 19.13 -4.67
CA GLU A 80 3.38 20.08 -3.58
C GLU A 80 4.03 19.55 -2.30
N ARG A 81 4.54 20.46 -1.46
CA ARG A 81 5.09 20.08 -0.14
C ARG A 81 4.07 19.35 0.73
N LYS A 82 2.81 19.74 0.60
CA LYS A 82 1.67 19.17 1.32
C LYS A 82 1.57 17.64 1.17
N TYR A 83 1.93 17.10 0.01
CA TYR A 83 1.91 15.65 -0.23
C TYR A 83 2.70 14.87 0.82
N ARG A 84 3.82 15.43 1.26
CA ARG A 84 4.69 14.84 2.28
C ARG A 84 4.47 15.42 3.67
N GLU A 85 4.22 16.73 3.80
CA GLU A 85 4.19 17.40 5.11
C GLU A 85 2.84 17.29 5.81
N GLU A 86 1.78 16.94 5.09
CA GLU A 86 0.42 16.88 5.63
C GLU A 86 -0.31 15.59 5.23
N LEU A 87 0.43 14.54 4.88
CA LEU A 87 -0.18 13.30 4.41
C LEU A 87 -1.20 12.76 5.41
N PRO A 88 -2.36 12.27 4.95
CA PRO A 88 -3.14 11.35 5.73
C PRO A 88 -2.34 10.06 5.94
N GLY A 89 -2.68 9.33 6.98
CA GLY A 89 -2.10 8.00 7.25
C GLY A 89 -3.17 7.09 7.83
N ILE A 90 -2.85 5.83 8.04
CA ILE A 90 -3.79 4.93 8.72
C ILE A 90 -3.63 5.05 10.23
N HIS A 91 -4.75 4.88 10.95
CA HIS A 91 -4.72 4.73 12.40
C HIS A 91 -4.25 3.31 12.77
N GLU A 92 -3.58 3.18 13.91
CA GLU A 92 -3.10 1.89 14.46
C GLU A 92 -4.19 0.81 14.52
N SER A 93 -5.41 1.17 14.91
CA SER A 93 -6.54 0.22 14.96
C SER A 93 -6.89 -0.34 13.58
N LEU A 94 -6.75 0.45 12.52
CA LEU A 94 -6.95 -0.03 11.15
C LEU A 94 -5.81 -0.97 10.75
N ALA A 95 -4.55 -0.63 11.07
CA ALA A 95 -3.41 -1.49 10.81
C ALA A 95 -3.59 -2.88 11.44
N HIS A 96 -3.96 -2.96 12.72
CA HIS A 96 -4.24 -4.23 13.40
C HIS A 96 -5.44 -4.98 12.81
N TRP A 97 -6.48 -4.26 12.38
CA TRP A 97 -7.63 -4.89 11.75
C TRP A 97 -7.27 -5.52 10.40
N LEU A 98 -6.47 -4.84 9.58
CA LEU A 98 -5.99 -5.36 8.28
C LEU A 98 -5.15 -6.63 8.48
N VAL A 99 -4.27 -6.64 9.48
CA VAL A 99 -3.51 -7.83 9.88
C VAL A 99 -4.43 -8.95 10.34
N GLY A 100 -5.41 -8.64 11.20
CA GLY A 100 -6.40 -9.63 11.66
C GLY A 100 -7.28 -10.19 10.54
N LYS A 101 -7.49 -9.42 9.46
CA LYS A 101 -8.16 -9.87 8.23
C LYS A 101 -7.27 -10.69 7.30
N ASN A 102 -5.97 -10.74 7.56
CA ASN A 102 -4.99 -11.47 6.76
C ASN A 102 -5.04 -11.06 5.28
N ILE A 103 -5.09 -9.75 5.04
CA ILE A 103 -5.00 -9.20 3.67
C ILE A 103 -3.60 -9.47 3.10
N ASN A 104 -3.48 -9.55 1.78
CA ASN A 104 -2.19 -9.75 1.14
C ASN A 104 -1.35 -8.45 1.06
N LEU A 105 -2.02 -7.32 0.78
CA LEU A 105 -1.35 -6.07 0.40
C LEU A 105 -2.18 -4.84 0.78
N LEU A 106 -1.53 -3.80 1.30
CA LEU A 106 -2.07 -2.46 1.49
C LEU A 106 -1.42 -1.47 0.51
N GLY A 107 -2.23 -0.77 -0.28
CA GLY A 107 -1.80 0.25 -1.22
C GLY A 107 -2.31 1.65 -0.83
N VAL A 108 -1.43 2.65 -0.84
CA VAL A 108 -1.78 4.05 -0.53
C VAL A 108 -1.25 5.02 -1.59
N GLU A 109 -1.96 6.12 -1.81
CA GLU A 109 -1.51 7.21 -2.69
C GLU A 109 -0.45 8.11 -2.05
N THR A 110 -0.42 8.14 -0.72
CA THR A 110 0.52 8.93 0.08
C THR A 110 1.95 8.40 -0.06
N PRO A 111 2.97 9.23 0.21
CA PRO A 111 4.36 8.76 0.19
C PRO A 111 4.71 7.88 1.39
N SER A 112 3.76 7.67 2.31
CA SER A 112 3.85 6.66 3.35
C SER A 112 2.47 6.26 3.90
N VAL A 113 2.34 5.09 4.52
CA VAL A 113 1.14 4.67 5.28
C VAL A 113 0.92 5.48 6.57
N ALA A 114 1.92 6.22 7.04
CA ALA A 114 1.88 6.98 8.31
C ALA A 114 2.69 8.30 8.23
N ASP A 115 2.56 9.19 9.24
CA ASP A 115 3.23 10.51 9.19
C ASP A 115 4.75 10.37 9.25
N VAL A 116 5.40 10.62 8.12
CA VAL A 116 6.86 10.59 7.94
C VAL A 116 7.64 11.62 8.76
N MET A 117 6.94 12.61 9.32
CA MET A 117 7.52 13.59 10.25
C MET A 117 7.44 13.13 11.71
N ASP A 118 6.69 12.07 11.99
CA ASP A 118 6.62 11.39 13.28
C ASP A 118 7.27 10.01 13.17
N LEU A 119 8.56 9.94 13.50
CA LEU A 119 9.35 8.70 13.42
C LEU A 119 8.79 7.57 14.28
N GLN A 120 8.13 7.89 15.40
CA GLN A 120 7.56 6.87 16.27
C GLN A 120 6.31 6.26 15.63
N GLU A 121 5.44 7.11 15.07
CA GLU A 121 4.23 6.65 14.40
C GLU A 121 4.56 5.85 13.14
N VAL A 122 5.42 6.38 12.27
CA VAL A 122 5.77 5.71 11.01
C VAL A 122 6.38 4.34 11.28
N THR A 123 7.33 4.24 12.22
CA THR A 123 7.94 2.95 12.61
C THR A 123 6.88 1.98 13.10
N LYS A 124 6.03 2.42 14.05
CA LYS A 124 5.01 1.56 14.65
C LYS A 124 4.03 1.00 13.62
N ILE A 125 3.55 1.84 12.69
CA ILE A 125 2.56 1.40 11.69
C ILE A 125 3.17 0.40 10.71
N HIS A 126 4.41 0.62 10.25
CA HIS A 126 5.09 -0.35 9.39
C HIS A 126 5.39 -1.65 10.11
N GLU A 127 5.85 -1.60 11.37
CA GLU A 127 6.06 -2.80 12.20
C GLU A 127 4.80 -3.65 12.32
N ILE A 128 3.63 -3.03 12.55
CA ILE A 128 2.36 -3.74 12.64
C ILE A 128 2.04 -4.42 11.31
N LEU A 129 2.11 -3.70 10.20
CA LEU A 129 1.71 -4.21 8.88
C LEU A 129 2.69 -5.27 8.36
N LEU A 130 3.98 -4.98 8.33
CA LEU A 130 5.03 -5.89 7.86
C LEU A 130 5.17 -7.10 8.80
N GLY A 131 4.97 -6.91 10.12
CA GLY A 131 4.98 -7.99 11.10
C GLY A 131 3.77 -8.92 10.98
N GLY A 132 2.66 -8.41 10.41
CA GLY A 132 1.49 -9.17 10.03
C GLY A 132 1.56 -9.78 8.62
N ASP A 133 2.75 -9.79 8.00
CA ASP A 133 2.98 -10.29 6.64
C ASP A 133 2.13 -9.58 5.56
N ILE A 134 1.85 -8.28 5.71
CA ILE A 134 1.18 -7.47 4.68
C ILE A 134 2.23 -6.77 3.82
N ILE A 135 2.10 -6.90 2.49
CA ILE A 135 2.90 -6.09 1.54
C ILE A 135 2.41 -4.65 1.58
N ILE A 136 3.33 -3.69 1.73
CA ILE A 136 3.02 -2.26 1.65
C ILE A 136 3.38 -1.73 0.27
N VAL A 137 2.48 -0.96 -0.34
CA VAL A 137 2.71 -0.24 -1.60
C VAL A 137 2.36 1.23 -1.41
N GLU A 138 3.32 2.11 -1.61
CA GLU A 138 3.16 3.54 -1.35
C GLU A 138 3.33 4.36 -2.62
N GLY A 139 2.83 5.61 -2.60
CA GLY A 139 2.94 6.53 -3.72
C GLY A 139 2.18 6.11 -4.97
N LEU A 140 1.04 5.43 -4.82
CA LEU A 140 0.13 5.13 -5.93
C LEU A 140 -0.43 6.43 -6.54
N THR A 141 -0.82 6.35 -7.82
CA THR A 141 -1.39 7.48 -8.56
C THR A 141 -2.43 6.98 -9.56
N ASN A 142 -3.18 7.91 -10.17
CA ASN A 142 -4.23 7.66 -11.16
C ASN A 142 -5.40 6.82 -10.65
N LEU A 143 -5.63 6.76 -9.33
CA LEU A 143 -6.75 5.97 -8.77
C LEU A 143 -8.11 6.57 -9.14
N GLU A 144 -8.19 7.85 -9.46
CA GLU A 144 -9.38 8.51 -10.01
C GLU A 144 -9.82 7.92 -11.36
N SER A 145 -8.89 7.33 -12.12
CA SER A 145 -9.17 6.64 -13.38
C SER A 145 -9.72 5.22 -13.18
N VAL A 146 -9.65 4.67 -11.96
CA VAL A 146 -10.24 3.37 -11.63
C VAL A 146 -11.73 3.54 -11.34
N SER A 147 -12.56 2.82 -12.11
CA SER A 147 -14.01 2.81 -12.09
C SER A 147 -14.64 1.61 -11.36
N LYS A 148 -13.88 0.53 -11.15
CA LYS A 148 -14.32 -0.67 -10.42
C LYS A 148 -13.91 -0.63 -8.95
N GLU A 149 -14.80 -1.11 -8.09
CA GLU A 149 -14.55 -1.26 -6.64
C GLU A 149 -13.59 -2.40 -6.33
N LYS A 150 -13.53 -3.43 -7.18
CA LYS A 150 -12.58 -4.55 -7.07
C LYS A 150 -11.86 -4.74 -8.40
N VAL A 151 -10.54 -4.83 -8.36
CA VAL A 151 -9.67 -4.98 -9.53
C VAL A 151 -8.69 -6.12 -9.34
N LYS A 152 -8.12 -6.63 -10.44
CA LYS A 152 -6.90 -7.44 -10.34
C LYS A 152 -5.70 -6.50 -10.26
N LEU A 153 -5.05 -6.44 -9.11
CA LEU A 153 -3.85 -5.65 -8.88
C LEU A 153 -2.61 -6.46 -9.25
N ILE A 154 -1.66 -5.81 -9.92
CA ILE A 154 -0.34 -6.36 -10.22
C ILE A 154 0.69 -5.32 -9.76
N ALA A 155 1.46 -5.65 -8.72
CA ALA A 155 2.47 -4.77 -8.13
C ALA A 155 3.85 -5.43 -8.24
N LEU A 156 4.64 -5.02 -9.24
CA LEU A 156 5.91 -5.69 -9.58
C LEU A 156 7.11 -4.84 -9.15
N PRO A 157 7.80 -5.18 -8.06
CA PRO A 157 9.01 -4.49 -7.63
C PRO A 157 10.22 -4.93 -8.46
N LEU A 158 11.27 -4.11 -8.48
CA LEU A 158 12.59 -4.60 -8.90
C LEU A 158 13.07 -5.68 -7.93
N LYS A 159 13.62 -6.77 -8.46
CA LYS A 159 14.23 -7.84 -7.66
C LYS A 159 15.65 -7.45 -7.23
N ILE A 160 15.74 -6.56 -6.23
CA ILE A 160 17.01 -6.08 -5.67
C ILE A 160 17.47 -7.06 -4.60
N GLU A 161 18.56 -7.77 -4.85
CA GLU A 161 19.15 -8.71 -3.89
C GLU A 161 19.48 -8.00 -2.57
N GLY A 162 18.89 -8.47 -1.47
CA GLY A 162 19.10 -7.90 -0.13
C GLY A 162 18.47 -6.52 0.07
N GLY A 163 17.54 -6.09 -0.79
CA GLY A 163 16.92 -4.77 -0.72
C GLY A 163 15.87 -4.65 0.39
N ASP A 164 15.84 -3.48 1.04
CA ASP A 164 14.81 -3.09 2.02
C ASP A 164 13.46 -2.71 1.38
N GLY A 165 13.50 -2.37 0.10
CA GLY A 165 12.33 -2.09 -0.71
C GLY A 165 12.75 -1.94 -2.16
N ALA A 166 11.78 -1.65 -3.03
CA ALA A 166 12.08 -1.32 -4.41
C ALA A 166 10.96 -0.51 -5.06
N PRO A 167 11.28 0.37 -6.02
CA PRO A 167 10.28 0.95 -6.90
C PRO A 167 9.54 -0.16 -7.63
N ALA A 168 8.24 0.04 -7.78
CA ALA A 168 7.35 -0.95 -8.37
C ALA A 168 6.54 -0.35 -9.51
N ARG A 169 6.35 -1.15 -10.57
CA ARG A 169 5.33 -0.84 -11.56
C ARG A 169 4.03 -1.49 -11.11
N VAL A 170 3.10 -0.65 -10.69
CA VAL A 170 1.77 -1.07 -10.23
C VAL A 170 0.74 -0.81 -11.32
N ILE A 171 -0.07 -1.81 -11.64
CA ILE A 171 -1.16 -1.72 -12.62
C ILE A 171 -2.42 -2.38 -12.06
N ALA A 172 -3.58 -1.81 -12.41
CA ALA A 172 -4.89 -2.38 -12.09
C ALA A 172 -5.57 -2.85 -13.39
N MET A 173 -6.10 -4.07 -13.39
CA MET A 173 -6.94 -4.60 -14.46
C MET A 173 -8.39 -4.66 -13.98
N GLU A 174 -9.24 -3.83 -14.56
CA GLU A 174 -10.66 -3.71 -14.20
C GLU A 174 -11.54 -4.82 -14.79
N ASN A 175 -11.10 -5.42 -15.89
CA ASN A 175 -11.75 -6.56 -16.53
C ASN A 175 -10.69 -7.62 -16.80
N PRO A 176 -10.28 -8.41 -15.80
CA PRO A 176 -9.33 -9.49 -16.04
C PRO A 176 -9.91 -10.44 -17.08
N LEU A 177 -9.08 -10.84 -18.05
CA LEU A 177 -9.48 -11.79 -19.07
C LEU A 177 -10.01 -13.05 -18.37
N VAL A 178 -11.31 -13.31 -18.51
CA VAL A 178 -11.88 -14.61 -18.16
C VAL A 178 -11.15 -15.61 -19.04
N GLY A 179 -10.37 -16.50 -18.42
CA GLY A 179 -9.62 -17.51 -19.16
C GLY A 179 -10.54 -18.21 -20.15
N VAL A 180 -10.19 -18.15 -21.43
CA VAL A 180 -10.74 -19.08 -22.42
C VAL A 180 -10.08 -20.41 -22.08
N ASN A 181 -10.74 -21.22 -21.26
CA ASN A 181 -10.41 -22.63 -21.10
C ASN A 181 -10.74 -23.38 -22.39
#